data_AF-Q8GEB9-F1
#
_entry.id   AF-Q8GEB9-F1
#
_cell.length_a   1.000
_cell.length_b   1.000
_cell.length_c   1.000
_cell.angle_alpha   90.00
_cell.angle_beta   90.00
_cell.angle_gamma   90.00
#
_symmetry.space_group_name_H-M   'P 1'
#
loop_
_entity.id
_entity.type
_entity.pdbx_description
1 polymer ?
#
loop_
_entity_poly.entity_id
_entity_poly.type
_entity_poly.pdbx_seq_one_letter_code
_entity_poly.pdbx_strand_id
1 'polypeptide(L)'
;MNAAYKIFTDCSSKEAAVKVAKRYFSTIGSEPSTLTIAPYHKGGFLIAGAIPISAHNWPEIIFEALSIAQNVGRAWVITGNIDEELDAWTSDSAISGVSSIQLQVVRTCA
;
A
#
# COMPACT_ATOMS: atom_id res chain seq x y z
N MET A 1 2.49 15.00 -0.68
CA MET A 1 3.06 13.90 0.12
C MET A 1 2.76 12.59 -0.61
N ASN A 2 3.42 11.48 -0.30
CA ASN A 2 3.11 10.20 -0.94
C ASN A 2 2.68 9.15 0.09
N ALA A 3 1.70 8.33 -0.28
CA ALA A 3 1.35 7.10 0.41
C ALA A 3 2.12 5.94 -0.22
N ALA A 4 3.07 5.38 0.53
CA ALA A 4 3.85 4.22 0.14
C ALA A 4 3.11 2.94 0.51
N TYR A 5 3.15 1.97 -0.39
CA TYR A 5 2.53 0.66 -0.21
C TYR A 5 3.58 -0.43 -0.34
N LYS A 6 3.47 -1.43 0.53
CA LYS A 6 4.12 -2.73 0.38
C LYS A 6 3.04 -3.80 0.31
N ILE A 7 2.95 -4.46 -0.83
CA ILE A 7 1.97 -5.52 -1.10
C ILE A 7 2.71 -6.85 -1.11
N PHE A 8 2.36 -7.72 -0.17
CA PHE A 8 2.94 -9.04 -0.04
C PHE A 8 2.05 -10.03 -0.78
N THR A 9 2.66 -10.80 -1.68
CA THR A 9 1.95 -11.73 -2.56
C THR A 9 2.51 -13.14 -2.41
N ASP A 10 1.67 -14.14 -2.58
CA ASP A 10 2.02 -15.57 -2.61
C ASP A 10 2.25 -16.10 -4.03
N CYS A 11 2.39 -15.20 -5.00
CA CYS A 11 2.60 -15.52 -6.40
C CYS A 11 3.85 -16.38 -6.63
N SER A 12 3.74 -17.43 -7.44
CA SER A 12 4.86 -18.33 -7.77
C SER A 12 5.77 -17.81 -8.89
N SER A 13 5.41 -16.72 -9.58
CA SER A 13 6.21 -16.14 -10.66
C SER A 13 6.16 -14.61 -10.67
N LYS A 14 7.18 -14.00 -11.28
CA LYS A 14 7.27 -12.53 -11.40
C LYS A 14 6.16 -11.98 -12.31
N GLU A 15 5.79 -12.70 -13.36
CA GLU A 15 4.74 -12.31 -14.29
C GLU A 15 3.37 -12.28 -13.60
N ALA A 16 3.12 -13.21 -12.68
CA ALA A 16 1.92 -13.20 -11.84
C ALA A 16 1.93 -11.98 -10.90
N ALA A 17 3.05 -11.70 -10.24
CA ALA A 17 3.20 -10.53 -9.37
C ALA A 17 2.99 -9.20 -10.13
N VAL A 18 3.46 -9.09 -11.38
CA VAL A 18 3.21 -7.93 -12.25
C VAL A 18 1.70 -7.74 -12.52
N LYS A 19 0.97 -8.84 -12.78
CA LYS A 19 -0.48 -8.77 -12.97
C LYS A 19 -1.21 -8.33 -11.71
N VAL A 20 -0.78 -8.82 -10.54
CA VAL A 20 -1.30 -8.39 -9.24
C VAL A 20 -1.04 -6.90 -9.01
N ALA A 21 0.17 -6.41 -9.27
CA ALA A 21 0.50 -5.00 -9.16
C ALA A 21 -0.42 -4.12 -10.01
N LYS A 22 -0.62 -4.48 -11.29
CA LYS A 22 -1.52 -3.75 -12.19
C LYS A 22 -2.95 -3.71 -11.66
N ARG A 23 -3.47 -4.83 -11.18
CA ARG A 23 -4.81 -4.90 -10.60
C ARG A 23 -4.92 -4.03 -9.35
N TYR A 24 -3.95 -4.15 -8.44
CA TYR A 24 -3.90 -3.40 -7.19
C TYR A 24 -3.96 -1.88 -7.41
N PHE A 25 -3.07 -1.34 -8.25
CA PHE A 25 -3.01 0.10 -8.52
C PHE A 25 -4.19 0.59 -9.38
N SER A 26 -4.73 -0.26 -10.26
CA SER A 26 -5.99 0.04 -10.95
C SER A 26 -7.18 0.12 -9.99
N THR A 27 -7.24 -0.71 -8.94
CA THR A 27 -8.29 -0.67 -7.93
C THR A 27 -8.15 0.53 -6.99
N ILE A 28 -6.90 0.92 -6.66
CA ILE A 28 -6.61 2.19 -5.99
C ILE A 28 -7.06 3.39 -6.83
N GLY A 29 -7.05 3.27 -8.16
CA GLY A 29 -7.38 4.36 -9.09
C GLY A 29 -6.23 5.34 -9.32
N SER A 30 -4.99 4.93 -9.05
CA SER A 30 -3.80 5.77 -9.20
C SER A 30 -2.60 4.92 -9.62
N GLU A 31 -1.86 5.39 -10.63
CA GLU A 31 -0.60 4.77 -11.02
C GLU A 31 0.50 5.15 -10.02
N PRO A 32 1.36 4.19 -9.62
CA PRO A 32 2.39 4.49 -8.65
C PRO A 32 3.57 5.22 -9.30
N SER A 33 4.05 6.26 -8.63
CA SER A 33 5.24 7.03 -9.02
C SER A 33 6.52 6.20 -9.03
N THR A 34 6.55 5.13 -8.24
CA THR A 34 7.63 4.14 -8.17
C THR A 34 7.01 2.76 -8.15
N LEU A 35 7.60 1.78 -8.85
CA LEU A 35 7.15 0.40 -8.79
C LEU A 35 8.34 -0.54 -8.78
N THR A 36 8.44 -1.33 -7.71
CA THR A 36 9.45 -2.38 -7.57
C THR A 36 8.75 -3.69 -7.28
N ILE A 37 9.26 -4.77 -7.87
CA ILE A 37 8.74 -6.13 -7.67
C ILE A 37 9.95 -7.04 -7.48
N ALA A 38 10.09 -7.62 -6.30
CA ALA A 38 11.22 -8.45 -5.93
C ALA A 38 10.75 -9.72 -5.21
N PRO A 39 11.49 -10.85 -5.32
CA PRO A 39 11.22 -12.04 -4.52
C PRO A 39 11.24 -11.70 -3.03
N TYR A 40 10.29 -12.28 -2.26
CA TYR A 40 10.24 -12.10 -0.82
C TYR A 40 10.85 -13.31 -0.10
N HIS A 41 11.66 -13.05 0.94
CA HIS A 41 12.44 -14.09 1.62
C HIS A 41 11.60 -15.19 2.29
N LYS A 42 10.31 -14.93 2.55
CA LYS A 42 9.36 -15.94 3.08
C LYS A 42 8.55 -16.65 1.98
N GLY A 43 8.98 -16.53 0.72
CA GLY A 43 8.24 -17.00 -0.45
C GLY A 43 7.37 -15.91 -1.08
N GLY A 44 7.05 -16.08 -2.36
CA GLY A 44 6.27 -15.13 -3.14
C GLY A 44 7.04 -13.87 -3.54
N PHE A 45 6.32 -12.76 -3.73
CA PHE A 45 6.89 -11.48 -4.16
C PHE A 45 6.42 -10.32 -3.30
N LEU A 46 7.32 -9.38 -3.06
CA LEU A 46 7.02 -8.06 -2.51
C LEU A 46 6.90 -7.06 -3.67
N ILE A 47 5.75 -6.43 -3.76
CA ILE A 47 5.51 -5.30 -4.65
C ILE A 47 5.56 -4.04 -3.79
N ALA A 48 6.34 -3.04 -4.16
CA ALA A 48 6.35 -1.75 -3.49
C ALA A 48 6.17 -0.60 -4.48
N GLY A 49 5.34 0.37 -4.09
CA GLY A 49 5.12 1.57 -4.88
C GLY A 49 4.45 2.68 -4.08
N ALA A 50 4.39 3.89 -4.63
CA ALA A 50 3.87 5.05 -3.92
C ALA A 50 2.94 5.89 -4.80
N ILE A 51 1.81 6.32 -4.24
CA ILE A 51 0.83 7.18 -4.91
C ILE A 51 0.84 8.58 -4.28
N PRO A 52 0.53 9.63 -5.05
CA PRO A 52 0.40 10.98 -4.50
C PRO A 52 -0.82 11.09 -3.58
N ILE A 53 -0.67 11.88 -2.51
CA ILE A 53 -1.75 12.35 -1.64
C ILE A 53 -1.95 13.84 -1.89
N SER A 54 -3.21 14.24 -2.09
CA SER A 54 -3.58 15.60 -2.48
C SER A 54 -3.75 16.54 -1.28
N ALA A 55 -4.20 16.01 -0.15
CA ALA A 55 -4.35 16.74 1.10
C ALA A 55 -3.02 17.36 1.60
N HIS A 56 -3.16 18.47 2.32
CA HIS A 56 -2.01 19.27 2.77
C HIS A 56 -1.86 19.31 4.29
N ASN A 57 -2.93 19.14 5.07
CA ASN A 57 -2.84 19.03 6.52
C ASN A 57 -2.84 17.56 6.96
N TRP A 58 -2.26 17.29 8.13
CA TRP A 58 -1.98 15.93 8.56
C TRP A 58 -3.25 15.06 8.78
N PRO A 59 -4.31 15.54 9.45
CA PRO A 59 -5.54 14.76 9.58
C PRO A 59 -6.21 14.42 8.24
N GLU A 60 -6.24 15.35 7.29
CA GLU A 60 -6.79 15.10 5.95
C GLU A 60 -5.93 14.13 5.15
N ILE A 61 -4.60 14.19 5.30
CA ILE A 61 -3.67 13.23 4.69
C ILE A 61 -3.96 11.81 5.19
N ILE A 62 -4.15 11.63 6.50
CA ILE A 62 -4.50 10.33 7.09
C ILE A 62 -5.84 9.84 6.54
N PHE A 63 -6.84 10.72 6.52
CA PHE A 63 -8.17 10.39 6.04
C PHE A 63 -8.17 9.99 4.56
N GLU A 64 -7.50 10.76 3.70
CA GLU A 64 -7.37 10.46 2.27
C GLU A 64 -6.65 9.12 2.05
N ALA A 65 -5.51 8.90 2.72
CA ALA A 65 -4.74 7.68 2.59
C ALA A 65 -5.54 6.43 3.00
N LEU A 66 -6.23 6.47 4.15
CA LEU A 66 -7.09 5.36 4.60
C LEU A 66 -8.34 5.19 3.74
N SER A 67 -8.91 6.27 3.20
CA SER A 67 -10.05 6.20 2.27
C SER A 67 -9.67 5.45 0.99
N ILE A 68 -8.49 5.74 0.43
CA ILE A 68 -7.97 5.03 -0.74
C ILE A 68 -7.66 3.57 -0.40
N ALA A 69 -7.00 3.32 0.73
CA ALA A 69 -6.56 1.99 1.14
C ALA A 69 -7.73 1.01 1.37
N GLN A 70 -8.90 1.52 1.74
CA GLN A 70 -10.13 0.73 1.89
C GLN A 70 -10.62 0.09 0.58
N ASN A 71 -10.20 0.61 -0.59
CA ASN A 71 -10.54 0.00 -1.88
C ASN A 71 -9.85 -1.35 -2.10
N VAL A 72 -8.73 -1.61 -1.41
CA VAL A 72 -7.87 -2.79 -1.64
C VAL A 72 -7.71 -3.71 -0.42
N GLY A 73 -8.23 -3.30 0.74
CA GLY A 73 -8.24 -4.11 1.94
C GLY A 73 -9.15 -3.54 3.02
N ARG A 74 -9.46 -4.37 4.01
CA ARG A 74 -10.30 -4.03 5.17
C ARG A 74 -9.56 -4.37 6.47
N ALA A 75 -10.18 -4.10 7.63
CA ALA A 75 -9.60 -4.41 8.95
C ALA A 75 -8.16 -3.87 9.12
N TRP A 76 -7.93 -2.63 8.69
CA TRP A 76 -6.63 -1.96 8.82
C TRP A 76 -6.31 -1.71 10.30
N VAL A 77 -5.11 -2.11 10.69
CA VAL A 77 -4.55 -1.88 12.03
C VAL A 77 -3.46 -0.83 11.93
N ILE A 78 -3.55 0.23 12.73
CA ILE A 78 -2.51 1.26 12.83
C ILE A 78 -1.48 0.79 13.86
N THR A 79 -0.22 0.68 13.45
CA THR A 79 0.86 0.09 14.25
C THR A 79 1.94 1.09 14.70
N GLY A 80 1.95 2.31 14.13
CA GLY A 80 2.89 3.39 14.45
C GLY A 80 2.31 4.52 15.32
N ASN A 81 3.07 5.61 15.47
CA ASN A 81 2.58 6.83 16.11
C ASN A 81 1.88 7.71 15.08
N ILE A 82 0.54 7.77 15.14
CA ILE A 82 -0.26 8.51 14.16
C ILE A 82 0.05 10.01 14.09
N ASP A 83 0.66 10.61 15.12
CA ASP A 83 1.08 12.01 15.08
C ASP A 83 2.33 12.25 14.19
N GLU A 84 3.10 11.21 13.92
CA GLU A 84 4.38 11.26 13.19
C GLU A 84 4.32 10.49 11.86
N GLU A 85 3.55 9.41 11.81
CA GLU A 85 3.35 8.62 10.60
C GLU A 85 2.03 7.87 10.63
N LEU A 86 1.45 7.65 9.45
CA LEU A 86 0.44 6.61 9.28
C LEU A 86 1.17 5.35 8.84
N ASP A 87 1.46 4.44 9.77
CA ASP A 87 1.83 3.06 9.45
C ASP A 87 0.64 2.14 9.74
N ALA A 88 0.06 1.59 8.68
CA ALA A 88 -1.13 0.77 8.75
C ALA A 88 -0.94 -0.56 8.02
N TRP A 89 -1.47 -1.63 8.59
CA TRP A 89 -1.34 -2.99 8.08
C TRP A 89 -2.69 -3.67 7.93
N THR A 90 -2.84 -4.52 6.91
CA THR A 90 -3.97 -5.45 6.79
C THR A 90 -3.53 -6.80 6.22
N SER A 91 -4.18 -7.87 6.69
CA SER A 91 -4.13 -9.20 6.07
C SER A 91 -5.45 -9.57 5.37
N ASP A 92 -6.44 -8.68 5.38
CA ASP A 92 -7.74 -8.84 4.73
C ASP A 92 -7.76 -8.05 3.41
N SER A 93 -6.94 -8.49 2.44
CA SER A 93 -6.95 -7.87 1.11
C SER A 93 -8.22 -8.21 0.32
N ALA A 94 -8.71 -7.24 -0.46
CA ALA A 94 -9.74 -7.44 -1.47
C ALA A 94 -9.18 -7.93 -2.82
N ILE A 95 -7.85 -8.00 -2.97
CA ILE A 95 -7.18 -8.32 -4.23
C ILE A 95 -6.68 -9.77 -4.19
N SER A 96 -7.20 -10.60 -5.10
CA SER A 96 -6.74 -11.98 -5.25
C SER A 96 -5.24 -12.04 -5.57
N GLY A 97 -4.50 -12.89 -4.84
CA GLY A 97 -3.05 -13.04 -4.91
C GLY A 97 -2.27 -12.10 -3.98
N VAL A 98 -2.97 -11.35 -3.13
CA VAL A 98 -2.36 -10.51 -2.07
C VAL A 98 -2.62 -11.15 -0.71
N SER A 99 -1.55 -11.39 0.04
CA SER A 99 -1.60 -11.98 1.38
C SER A 99 -1.73 -10.91 2.47
N SER A 100 -1.03 -9.79 2.29
CA SER A 100 -1.11 -8.65 3.22
C SER A 100 -0.63 -7.36 2.56
N ILE A 101 -0.99 -6.24 3.16
CA ILE A 101 -0.67 -4.90 2.67
C ILE A 101 -0.18 -4.05 3.84
N GLN A 102 0.91 -3.31 3.63
CA GLN A 102 1.31 -2.18 4.45
C GLN A 102 1.04 -0.88 3.67
N LEU A 103 0.45 0.10 4.35
CA LEU A 103 0.36 1.49 3.94
C LEU A 103 1.26 2.29 4.88
N GLN A 104 2.13 3.13 4.33
CA GLN A 104 2.93 4.07 5.08
C GLN A 104 2.82 5.49 4.51
N VAL A 105 2.55 6.46 5.36
CA VAL A 105 2.70 7.89 5.07
C VAL A 105 3.56 8.50 6.16
N VAL A 106 4.72 9.05 5.82
CA VAL A 106 5.61 9.69 6.79
C VAL A 106 5.31 11.19 6.82
N ARG A 107 5.07 11.74 8.01
CA ARG A 107 4.90 13.19 8.17
C ARG A 107 6.24 13.86 7.92
N THR A 108 6.38 14.55 6.80
CA THR A 108 7.48 15.49 6.63
C THR A 108 7.22 16.70 7.52
N CYS A 109 8.05 16.91 8.54
CA CYS A 109 8.01 18.13 9.35
C CYS A 109 8.08 19.36 8.43
N ALA A 110 7.17 20.31 8.65
CA ALA A 110 7.30 21.67 8.15
C ALA A 110 8.17 22.48 9.12
#